data_AF-A0A512C128-F1
#
_entry.id   AF-A0A512C128-F1
#
_cell.length_a   1.000
_cell.length_b   1.000
_cell.length_c   1.000
_cell.angle_alpha   90.00
_cell.angle_beta   90.00
_cell.angle_gamma   90.00
#
_symmetry.space_group_name_H-M   'P 1'
#
loop_
_entity.id
_entity.type
_entity.pdbx_description
1 polymer ?
#
loop_
_entity_poly.entity_id
_entity_poly.type
_entity_poly.pdbx_seq_one_letter_code
_entity_poly.pdbx_strand_id
1 'polypeptide(L)'
;MPPRPFQANVLEPVPLETGPFGSNGLNYLPHCLLGTLARKAVVFDHLRPFLPPGGTMFGSTLLGEGVERSSMARTLMRFYNTKAIFSNE
;
A
#
# COMPACT_ATOMS: atom_id res chain seq x y z
N MET A 1 23.31 -7.49 -10.11
CA MET A 1 23.33 -6.65 -8.88
C MET A 1 22.25 -7.18 -7.95
N PRO A 2 22.56 -7.48 -6.67
CA PRO A 2 21.55 -7.94 -5.73
C PRO A 2 20.59 -6.81 -5.33
N PRO A 3 19.37 -7.12 -4.87
CA PRO A 3 18.44 -6.12 -4.36
C PRO A 3 19.05 -5.40 -3.16
N ARG A 4 18.90 -4.07 -3.10
CA ARG A 4 19.32 -3.24 -1.96
C ARG A 4 18.10 -2.86 -1.13
N PRO A 5 18.03 -3.26 0.16
CA PRO A 5 16.93 -2.87 1.01
C PRO A 5 17.02 -1.37 1.34
N PHE A 6 15.86 -0.73 1.48
CA PHE A 6 15.72 0.65 1.93
C PHE A 6 14.51 0.73 2.86
N GLN A 7 14.63 1.47 3.95
CA GLN A 7 13.57 1.62 4.95
C GLN A 7 13.13 3.08 5.01
N ALA A 8 11.84 3.32 4.81
CA ALA A 8 11.22 4.64 4.94
C ALA A 8 9.73 4.51 5.30
N ASN A 9 9.15 5.60 5.82
CA ASN A 9 7.71 5.72 6.00
C ASN A 9 7.06 6.14 4.67
N VAL A 10 6.24 5.27 4.08
CA VAL A 10 5.55 5.56 2.81
C VAL A 10 4.49 6.66 2.92
N LEU A 11 4.05 6.98 4.15
CA LEU A 11 3.14 8.10 4.42
C LEU A 11 3.87 9.46 4.44
N GLU A 12 5.17 9.47 4.22
CA GLU A 12 6.02 10.65 4.07
C GLU A 12 6.78 10.59 2.72
N PRO A 13 7.25 11.73 2.20
CA PRO A 13 8.12 11.74 1.01
C PRO A 13 9.32 10.81 1.20
N VAL A 14 9.53 9.88 0.27
CA VAL A 14 10.58 8.86 0.38
C VAL A 14 11.93 9.47 -0.03
N PRO A 15 12.94 9.54 0.86
CA PRO A 15 14.23 10.17 0.55
C PRO A 15 15.18 9.19 -0.15
N LEU A 16 14.72 8.58 -1.23
CA LEU A 16 15.49 7.60 -1.99
C LEU A 16 16.18 8.30 -3.17
N GLU A 17 17.51 8.40 -3.10
CA GLU A 17 18.33 9.01 -4.15
C GLU A 17 18.67 7.98 -5.25
N THR A 18 17.67 7.58 -6.05
CA THR A 18 17.87 6.70 -7.21
C THR A 18 17.18 7.24 -8.45
N GLY A 19 17.58 6.75 -9.62
CA GLY A 19 16.80 6.91 -10.86
C GLY A 19 15.46 6.17 -10.78
N PRO A 20 14.48 6.55 -11.62
CA PRO A 20 13.18 5.92 -11.61
C PRO A 20 13.25 4.46 -12.06
N PHE A 21 12.39 3.60 -11.51
CA PHE A 21 12.27 2.20 -11.88
C PHE A 21 11.22 2.03 -12.98
N GLY A 22 11.45 1.11 -13.91
CA GLY A 22 10.45 0.79 -14.95
C GLY A 22 9.11 0.31 -14.37
N SER A 23 9.12 -0.23 -13.15
CA SER A 23 7.92 -0.64 -12.43
C SER A 23 8.09 -0.58 -10.91
N ASN A 24 7.02 -0.21 -10.19
CA ASN A 24 6.94 -0.21 -8.73
C ASN A 24 5.88 -1.21 -8.26
N GLY A 25 6.25 -2.12 -7.34
CA GLY A 25 5.35 -3.10 -6.75
C GLY A 25 4.89 -2.70 -5.34
N LEU A 26 3.58 -2.62 -5.12
CA LEU A 26 2.95 -2.26 -3.85
C LEU A 26 2.00 -3.35 -3.38
N ASN A 27 2.54 -4.41 -2.80
CA ASN A 27 1.77 -5.60 -2.41
C ASN A 27 1.47 -5.62 -0.92
N TYR A 28 0.22 -5.91 -0.57
CA TYR A 28 -0.24 -6.10 0.81
C TYR A 28 0.09 -4.95 1.78
N LEU A 29 0.26 -3.73 1.25
CA LEU A 29 0.60 -2.55 2.06
C LEU A 29 -0.61 -1.66 2.38
N PRO A 30 -1.48 -1.28 1.41
CA PRO A 30 -2.46 -0.22 1.67
C PRO A 30 -3.43 -0.54 2.81
N HIS A 31 -3.79 -1.81 3.00
CA HIS A 31 -4.70 -2.23 4.08
C HIS A 31 -4.06 -2.24 5.48
N CYS A 32 -2.73 -2.13 5.57
CA CYS A 32 -1.98 -2.06 6.84
C CYS A 32 -1.71 -0.62 7.28
N LEU A 33 -1.84 0.36 6.37
CA LEU A 33 -1.60 1.76 6.67
C LEU A 33 -2.76 2.35 7.46
N LEU A 34 -2.44 3.11 8.50
CA LEU A 34 -3.40 3.74 9.39
C LEU A 34 -4.25 4.80 8.68
N GLY A 35 -5.56 4.79 8.96
CA GLY A 35 -6.53 5.76 8.45
C GLY A 35 -7.27 5.31 7.20
N THR A 36 -8.10 6.21 6.66
CA THR A 36 -8.97 5.95 5.52
C THR A 36 -8.19 5.71 4.22
N LEU A 37 -8.81 5.06 3.24
CA LEU A 37 -8.21 4.88 1.91
C LEU A 37 -7.82 6.21 1.26
N ALA A 38 -8.64 7.25 1.40
CA ALA A 38 -8.32 8.57 0.88
C ALA A 38 -7.04 9.14 1.52
N ARG A 39 -6.83 8.94 2.83
CA ARG A 39 -5.64 9.44 3.53
C ARG A 39 -4.38 8.67 3.16
N LYS A 40 -4.46 7.34 3.02
CA LYS A 40 -3.31 6.51 2.66
C LYS A 40 -3.01 6.47 1.16
N ALA A 41 -3.91 6.98 0.31
CA ALA A 41 -3.66 7.14 -1.12
C ALA A 41 -2.48 8.09 -1.43
N VAL A 42 -2.08 8.94 -0.47
CA VAL A 42 -0.87 9.79 -0.59
C VAL A 42 0.42 9.00 -0.88
N VAL A 43 0.44 7.70 -0.55
CA VAL A 43 1.55 6.79 -0.93
C VAL A 43 1.78 6.79 -2.44
N PHE A 44 0.72 6.91 -3.25
CA PHE A 44 0.85 6.97 -4.70
C PHE A 44 1.59 8.24 -5.14
N ASP A 45 1.34 9.37 -4.49
CA ASP A 45 2.03 10.64 -4.76
C ASP A 45 3.50 10.57 -4.35
N HIS A 46 3.79 9.98 -3.18
CA HIS A 46 5.17 9.81 -2.72
C HIS A 46 5.97 8.83 -3.57
N LEU A 47 5.31 7.84 -4.19
CA LEU A 47 5.97 6.84 -5.03
C LEU A 47 6.01 7.22 -6.52
N ARG A 48 5.21 8.20 -6.96
CA ARG A 48 5.17 8.68 -8.34
C ARG A 48 6.54 9.13 -8.89
N PRO A 49 7.39 9.85 -8.14
CA PRO A 49 8.70 10.29 -8.63
C PRO A 49 9.64 9.15 -9.03
N PHE A 50 9.41 7.94 -8.52
CA PHE A 50 10.21 6.76 -8.84
C PHE A 50 9.71 6.01 -10.09
N LEU A 51 8.78 6.57 -10.84
CA LEU A 51 8.32 6.02 -12.12
C LEU A 51 8.67 6.97 -13.27
N PRO A 52 9.21 6.46 -14.40
CA PRO A 52 9.34 7.24 -15.60
C PRO A 52 7.95 7.47 -16.25
N PRO A 53 7.82 8.42 -17.19
CA PRO A 53 6.67 8.46 -18.09
C PRO A 53 6.44 7.08 -18.73
N GLY A 54 5.23 6.54 -18.61
CA GLY A 54 4.88 5.20 -19.10
C GLY A 54 5.29 4.04 -18.18
N GLY A 55 5.91 4.30 -17.02
CA GLY A 55 6.19 3.29 -16.01
C GLY A 55 4.93 2.78 -15.31
N THR A 56 5.02 1.57 -14.76
CA THR A 56 3.85 0.86 -14.19
C THR A 56 3.94 0.73 -12.67
N MET A 57 2.88 1.12 -11.97
CA MET A 57 2.67 0.68 -10.59
C MET A 57 1.69 -0.48 -10.56
N PHE A 58 2.03 -1.54 -9.84
CA PHE A 58 1.20 -2.74 -9.70
C PHE A 58 1.17 -3.22 -8.26
N GLY A 59 0.18 -4.03 -7.90
CA GLY A 59 0.12 -4.62 -6.58
C GLY A 59 -1.20 -5.28 -6.25
N SER A 60 -1.35 -5.60 -4.96
CA SER A 60 -2.54 -6.24 -4.39
C SER A 60 -2.85 -5.63 -3.03
N THR A 61 -4.14 -5.55 -2.70
CA THR A 61 -4.57 -5.14 -1.36
C THR A 61 -5.87 -5.84 -0.97
N LEU A 62 -6.09 -5.96 0.33
CA LEU A 62 -7.39 -6.34 0.87
C LEU A 62 -8.27 -5.09 0.91
N LEU A 63 -9.31 -5.07 0.08
CA LEU A 63 -10.30 -4.00 0.10
C LEU A 63 -11.05 -3.99 1.45
N GLY A 64 -11.74 -2.90 1.78
CA GLY A 64 -12.56 -2.81 2.99
C GLY A 64 -14.03 -3.04 2.69
N GLU A 65 -14.53 -2.20 1.80
CA GLU A 65 -15.91 -2.18 1.32
C GLU A 65 -15.99 -2.53 -0.17
N GLY A 66 -17.20 -2.64 -0.72
CA GLY A 66 -17.44 -2.77 -2.16
C GLY A 66 -17.14 -4.14 -2.78
N VAL A 67 -16.81 -5.16 -1.96
CA VAL A 67 -16.62 -6.54 -2.42
C VAL A 67 -17.44 -7.53 -1.60
N GLU A 68 -18.08 -8.47 -2.29
CA GLU A 68 -18.77 -9.57 -1.64
C GLU A 68 -17.78 -10.46 -0.90
N ARG A 69 -18.12 -10.83 0.33
CA ARG A 69 -17.31 -11.70 1.17
C ARG A 69 -18.17 -12.69 1.92
N SER A 70 -17.62 -13.87 2.12
CA SER A 70 -18.18 -14.85 3.03
C SER A 70 -18.33 -14.25 4.44
N SER A 71 -19.32 -14.73 5.18
CA SER A 71 -19.56 -14.33 6.58
C SER A 71 -18.32 -14.52 7.46
N MET A 72 -17.59 -15.61 7.24
CA MET A 72 -16.35 -15.93 7.96
C MET A 72 -15.24 -14.91 7.67
N ALA A 73 -15.04 -14.51 6.42
CA ALA A 73 -14.06 -13.49 6.05
C ALA A 73 -14.40 -12.11 6.65
N ARG A 74 -15.69 -11.75 6.73
CA ARG A 74 -16.14 -10.50 7.37
C ARG A 74 -15.83 -10.48 8.87
N THR A 75 -16.08 -11.58 9.57
CA THR A 75 -15.79 -11.68 11.01
C THR A 75 -14.30 -11.65 11.29
N LEU A 76 -13.49 -12.33 10.48
CA LEU A 76 -12.04 -12.34 10.63
C LEU A 76 -11.43 -10.96 10.38
N MET A 77 -11.87 -10.23 9.34
CA MET A 77 -11.41 -8.87 9.10
C MET A 77 -11.83 -7.90 10.21
N ARG A 78 -13.07 -7.98 10.72
CA ARG A 78 -13.49 -7.17 11.87
C ARG A 78 -12.57 -7.39 13.07
N PHE A 79 -12.24 -8.64 13.38
CA PHE A 79 -11.31 -8.96 14.46
C PHE A 79 -9.92 -8.36 14.24
N TYR A 80 -9.38 -8.43 13.02
CA TYR A 80 -8.08 -7.85 12.70
C TYR A 80 -8.07 -6.30 12.65
N ASN A 81 -9.15 -5.66 12.19
CA ASN A 81 -9.31 -4.21 12.27
C ASN A 81 -9.43 -3.71 13.71
N THR A 82 -10.19 -4.39 14.57
CA THR A 82 -10.30 -4.05 16.01
C THR A 82 -8.94 -4.17 16.72
N LYS A 83 -8.06 -5.04 16.26
CA LYS A 83 -6.68 -5.17 16.78
C LYS A 83 -5.67 -4.21 16.15
N ALA A 84 -6.10 -3.30 15.28
CA ALA A 84 -5.25 -2.41 14.47
C ALA A 84 -4.16 -3.16 13.67
N ILE A 85 -4.36 -4.46 13.43
CA ILE A 85 -3.51 -5.27 12.55
C ILE A 85 -3.84 -4.94 11.10
N PHE A 86 -5.13 -4.71 10.83
CA PHE A 86 -5.61 -4.08 9.61
C PHE A 86 -6.16 -2.68 9.93
N SER A 87 -6.13 -1.82 8.91
CA SER A 87 -6.75 -0.50 8.91
C SER A 87 -7.43 -0.31 7.56
N ASN A 88 -8.29 -1.28 7.21
CA ASN A 88 -8.99 -1.30 5.92
C ASN A 88 -10.47 -1.00 6.04
N GLU A 89 -10.84 -0.14 6.98
CA GLU A 89 -12.18 0.46 7.07
C GLU A 89 -12.32 1.66 6.14
#